data_AF-A0A661TQT1-F1
#
_entry.id   AF-A0A661TQT1-F1
#
_cell.length_a   1.000
_cell.length_b   1.000
_cell.length_c   1.000
_cell.angle_alpha   90.00
_cell.angle_beta   90.00
_cell.angle_gamma   90.00
#
_symmetry.space_group_name_H-M   'P 1'
#
loop_
_entity.id
_entity.type
_entity.pdbx_description
1 polymer ?
#
loop_
_entity_poly.entity_id
_entity_poly.type
_entity_poly.pdbx_seq_one_letter_code
_entity_poly.pdbx_strand_id
1 'polypeptide(L)'
;MVDFDSEATIASSAYDIERVQILKKREYFLEAVETYEKNIRKGIESSSHVTGARLMNLFFQLYSMLKRKLKEGDFDALEKRVKSEDYGQHVEAFLKISEFLDELQLTKIDTKKNLGGNLVKRNKAQGWG
;
A
#
# COMPACT_ATOMS: atom_id res chain seq x y z
N MET A 1 44.68 16.22 -8.24
CA MET A 1 43.83 15.01 -8.28
C MET A 1 42.71 15.29 -7.31
N VAL A 2 41.54 15.67 -7.81
CA VAL A 2 40.39 15.99 -6.95
C VAL A 2 39.62 14.69 -6.82
N ASP A 3 39.67 14.11 -5.62
CA ASP A 3 38.83 12.98 -5.25
C ASP A 3 37.39 13.50 -5.23
N PHE A 4 36.64 13.15 -6.26
CA PHE A 4 35.20 13.15 -6.19
C PHE A 4 34.83 12.05 -5.20
N ASP A 5 34.56 12.44 -3.95
CA ASP A 5 33.66 11.69 -3.08
C ASP A 5 32.34 11.58 -3.84
N SER A 6 32.24 10.52 -4.64
CA SER A 6 30.98 10.05 -5.16
C SER A 6 30.21 9.57 -3.94
N GLU A 7 29.47 10.48 -3.32
CA GLU A 7 28.23 10.13 -2.63
C GLU A 7 27.46 9.29 -3.62
N ALA A 8 27.59 7.97 -3.48
CA ALA A 8 26.88 7.01 -4.28
C ALA A 8 25.41 7.32 -4.06
N THR A 9 24.83 8.04 -5.03
CA THR A 9 23.39 8.23 -5.11
C THR A 9 22.85 6.82 -5.29
N ILE A 10 22.45 6.18 -4.19
CA ILE A 10 21.82 4.87 -4.22
C ILE A 10 20.50 5.11 -4.94
N ALA A 11 20.51 4.97 -6.27
CA ALA A 11 19.33 5.06 -7.09
C ALA A 11 18.38 3.97 -6.59
N SER A 12 17.30 4.37 -5.92
CA SER A 12 16.25 3.45 -5.52
C SER A 12 15.80 2.67 -6.76
N SER A 13 15.73 1.34 -6.64
CA SER A 13 15.31 0.51 -7.76
C SER A 13 13.88 0.88 -8.17
N ALA A 14 13.56 0.76 -9.47
CA ALA A 14 12.21 1.08 -9.96
C ALA A 14 11.10 0.30 -9.22
N TYR A 15 11.42 -0.93 -8.78
CA TYR A 15 10.55 -1.77 -7.97
C TYR A 15 10.22 -1.16 -6.59
N ASP A 16 11.22 -0.57 -5.91
CA ASP A 16 11.00 0.07 -4.61
C ASP A 16 10.13 1.33 -4.74
N ILE A 17 10.29 2.07 -5.85
CA ILE A 17 9.47 3.25 -6.14
C ILE A 17 8.01 2.86 -6.35
N GLU A 18 7.73 1.84 -7.16
CA GLU A 18 6.37 1.34 -7.38
C GLU A 18 5.73 0.82 -6.08
N ARG A 19 6.50 0.09 -5.28
CA ARG A 19 6.04 -0.40 -3.97
C ARG A 19 5.66 0.76 -3.04
N VAL A 20 6.50 1.78 -2.93
CA VAL A 20 6.22 2.97 -2.10
C VAL A 20 4.98 3.69 -2.60
N GLN A 21 4.80 3.83 -3.92
CA GLN A 21 3.61 4.45 -4.50
C GLN A 21 2.32 3.68 -4.18
N ILE A 22 2.35 2.35 -4.26
CA ILE A 22 1.20 1.50 -3.91
C ILE A 22 0.85 1.67 -2.43
N LEU A 23 1.85 1.62 -1.54
CA LEU A 23 1.65 1.80 -0.10
C LEU A 23 1.06 3.18 0.23
N LYS A 24 1.56 4.24 -0.41
CA LYS A 24 1.06 5.60 -0.26
C LYS A 24 -0.39 5.75 -0.72
N LYS A 25 -0.76 5.14 -1.84
CA LYS A 25 -2.16 5.14 -2.31
C LYS A 25 -3.09 4.37 -1.37
N ARG A 26 -2.58 3.29 -0.77
CA ARG A 26 -3.30 2.52 0.25
C ARG A 26 -3.56 3.35 1.51
N GLU A 27 -2.54 4.05 2.00
CA GLU A 27 -2.66 5.00 3.12
C GLU A 27 -3.74 6.05 2.85
N TYR A 28 -3.72 6.69 1.67
CA TYR A 28 -4.73 7.69 1.31
C TYR A 28 -6.17 7.16 1.29
N PHE A 29 -6.38 5.89 0.95
CA PHE A 29 -7.69 5.28 1.07
C PHE A 29 -8.10 5.11 2.54
N LEU A 30 -7.19 4.64 3.39
CA LEU A 30 -7.46 4.46 4.83
C LEU A 30 -7.77 5.80 5.51
N GLU A 31 -7.04 6.87 5.19
CA GLU A 31 -7.34 8.22 5.70
C GLU A 31 -8.74 8.70 5.29
N ALA A 32 -9.15 8.42 4.04
CA ALA A 32 -10.48 8.77 3.55
C ALA A 32 -11.57 7.98 4.29
N VAL A 33 -11.37 6.68 4.51
CA VAL A 33 -12.24 5.83 5.32
C VAL A 33 -12.37 6.35 6.75
N GLU A 34 -11.25 6.64 7.41
CA GLU A 34 -11.27 7.19 8.77
C GLU A 34 -12.04 8.51 8.85
N THR A 35 -11.85 9.38 7.87
CA THR A 35 -12.52 10.68 7.81
C THR A 35 -14.03 10.49 7.63
N TYR A 36 -14.43 9.60 6.72
CA TYR A 36 -15.83 9.24 6.49
C TYR A 36 -16.47 8.71 7.77
N GLU A 37 -15.87 7.71 8.42
CA GLU A 37 -16.35 7.13 9.67
C GLU A 37 -16.45 8.15 10.81
N LYS A 38 -15.45 9.03 10.94
CA LYS A 38 -15.46 10.11 11.94
C LYS A 38 -16.62 11.07 11.72
N ASN A 39 -16.94 11.43 10.47
CA ASN A 39 -18.05 12.32 10.15
C ASN A 39 -19.40 11.66 10.43
N ILE A 40 -19.59 10.41 10.00
CA ILE A 40 -20.82 9.63 10.27
C ILE A 40 -21.07 9.51 11.77
N ARG A 41 -20.06 9.20 12.58
CA ARG A 41 -20.18 9.13 14.06
C ARG A 41 -20.53 10.46 14.70
N LYS A 42 -20.18 11.58 14.08
CA LYS A 42 -20.53 12.92 14.54
C LYS A 42 -21.90 13.38 14.03
N GLY A 43 -22.62 12.55 13.26
CA GLY A 43 -23.88 12.90 12.62
C GLY A 43 -23.71 13.93 11.49
N ILE A 44 -22.51 14.06 10.93
CA ILE A 44 -22.23 14.95 9.80
C ILE A 44 -22.55 14.17 8.53
N GLU A 45 -23.43 14.72 7.68
CA GLU A 45 -23.67 14.18 6.35
C GLU A 45 -22.35 14.11 5.57
N SER A 46 -21.97 12.91 5.15
CA SER A 46 -20.71 12.65 4.48
C SER A 46 -20.93 11.74 3.29
N SER A 47 -20.41 12.14 2.12
CA SER A 47 -20.45 11.32 0.91
C SER A 47 -19.24 10.39 0.82
N SER A 48 -19.42 9.24 0.19
CA SER A 48 -18.38 8.25 -0.12
C SER A 48 -17.49 8.65 -1.32
N HIS A 49 -17.76 9.77 -2.01
CA HIS A 49 -17.03 10.15 -3.23
C HIS A 49 -15.51 10.21 -3.04
N VAL A 50 -15.04 10.74 -1.92
CA VAL A 50 -13.60 10.82 -1.63
C VAL A 50 -13.00 9.42 -1.48
N THR A 51 -13.68 8.54 -0.73
CA THR A 51 -13.29 7.13 -0.54
C THR A 51 -13.22 6.41 -1.90
N GLY A 52 -14.24 6.56 -2.73
CA GLY A 52 -14.29 5.98 -4.08
C GLY A 52 -13.18 6.51 -4.99
N ALA A 53 -12.90 7.81 -4.98
CA ALA A 53 -11.83 8.41 -5.77
C ALA A 53 -10.44 7.90 -5.36
N ARG A 54 -10.18 7.74 -4.06
CA ARG A 54 -8.92 7.17 -3.55
C ARG A 54 -8.78 5.69 -3.91
N LEU A 55 -9.87 4.93 -3.81
CA LEU A 55 -9.90 3.53 -4.21
C LEU A 55 -9.64 3.34 -5.70
N MET A 56 -10.31 4.11 -6.56
CA MET A 56 -10.09 4.09 -8.01
C MET A 56 -8.64 4.37 -8.38
N ASN A 57 -8.00 5.31 -7.69
CA ASN A 57 -6.59 5.63 -7.92
C ASN A 57 -5.66 4.44 -7.57
N LEU A 58 -5.93 3.74 -6.46
CA LEU A 58 -5.23 2.50 -6.13
C LEU A 58 -5.51 1.40 -7.15
N PHE A 59 -6.76 1.20 -7.53
CA PHE A 59 -7.16 0.20 -8.52
C PHE A 59 -6.47 0.42 -9.87
N PHE A 60 -6.42 1.65 -10.39
CA PHE A 60 -5.74 1.95 -11.66
C PHE A 60 -4.24 1.69 -11.60
N GLN A 61 -3.59 1.93 -10.46
CA GLN A 61 -2.18 1.56 -10.26
C GLN A 61 -1.97 0.05 -10.41
N LEU A 62 -2.94 -0.75 -9.98
CA LEU A 62 -2.87 -2.21 -9.96
C LEU A 62 -3.56 -2.86 -11.17
N TYR A 63 -4.22 -2.09 -12.05
CA TYR A 63 -5.17 -2.58 -13.06
C TYR A 63 -4.60 -3.72 -13.89
N SER A 64 -3.43 -3.50 -14.49
CA SER A 64 -2.80 -4.49 -15.36
C SER A 64 -2.36 -5.75 -14.60
N MET A 65 -2.01 -5.63 -13.32
CA MET A 65 -1.63 -6.78 -12.49
C MET A 65 -2.87 -7.58 -12.09
N LEU A 66 -3.92 -6.90 -11.63
CA LEU A 66 -5.21 -7.51 -11.29
C LEU A 66 -5.80 -8.24 -12.49
N LYS A 67 -5.85 -7.61 -13.66
CA LYS A 67 -6.41 -8.19 -14.89
C LYS A 67 -5.68 -9.45 -15.37
N ARG A 68 -4.37 -9.56 -15.11
CA ARG A 68 -3.58 -10.75 -15.49
C ARG A 68 -3.66 -11.90 -14.48
N LYS A 69 -4.00 -11.60 -13.23
CA LYS A 69 -3.88 -12.55 -12.11
C LYS A 69 -5.23 -13.05 -11.61
N LEU A 70 -6.25 -12.21 -11.64
CA LEU A 70 -7.60 -12.59 -11.27
C LEU A 70 -8.28 -13.33 -12.43
N LYS A 71 -9.23 -14.21 -12.10
CA LYS A 71 -10.15 -14.77 -13.09
C LYS A 71 -11.02 -13.64 -13.64
N GLU A 72 -11.44 -13.75 -14.90
CA GLU A 72 -12.23 -12.70 -15.58
C GLU A 72 -13.46 -12.27 -14.76
N GLY A 73 -14.25 -13.22 -14.24
CA GLY A 73 -15.41 -12.90 -13.40
C GLY A 73 -15.06 -12.23 -12.06
N ASP A 74 -13.92 -12.56 -11.45
CA ASP A 74 -13.47 -11.92 -10.21
C ASP A 74 -12.98 -10.49 -10.45
N PHE A 75 -12.33 -10.28 -11.60
CA PHE A 75 -11.88 -8.96 -12.04
C PHE A 75 -13.07 -8.03 -12.32
N ASP A 76 -14.05 -8.49 -13.10
CA ASP A 76 -15.24 -7.71 -13.43
C ASP A 76 -16.05 -7.36 -12.18
N ALA A 77 -16.18 -8.32 -11.25
CA ALA A 77 -16.81 -8.07 -9.96
C ALA A 77 -16.06 -7.00 -9.17
N LEU A 78 -14.73 -7.07 -9.09
CA LEU A 78 -13.92 -6.07 -8.43
C LEU A 78 -14.07 -4.68 -9.08
N GLU A 79 -14.01 -4.60 -10.41
CA GLU A 79 -14.15 -3.34 -11.13
C GLU A 79 -15.53 -2.70 -10.88
N LYS A 80 -16.59 -3.50 -10.86
CA LYS A 80 -17.94 -3.03 -10.51
C LYS A 80 -18.02 -2.47 -9.09
N ARG A 81 -17.41 -3.15 -8.11
CA ARG A 81 -17.37 -2.69 -6.72
C ARG A 81 -16.61 -1.37 -6.58
N VAL A 82 -15.47 -1.24 -7.24
CA VAL A 82 -14.64 -0.01 -7.23
C VAL A 82 -15.41 1.19 -7.81
N LYS A 83 -16.25 0.97 -8.82
CA LYS A 83 -17.06 2.02 -9.48
C LYS A 83 -18.42 2.27 -8.80
N SER A 84 -18.75 1.54 -7.74
CA SER A 84 -19.98 1.74 -6.99
C SER A 84 -20.00 3.12 -6.32
N GLU A 85 -21.18 3.65 -6.01
CA GLU A 85 -21.34 4.81 -5.13
C GLU A 85 -21.50 4.39 -3.65
N ASP A 86 -21.73 3.10 -3.41
CA ASP A 86 -21.90 2.54 -2.09
C ASP A 86 -20.56 2.38 -1.35
N TYR A 87 -20.49 2.93 -0.14
CA TYR A 87 -19.31 2.86 0.71
C TYR A 87 -18.95 1.42 1.10
N GLY A 88 -19.94 0.56 1.36
CA GLY A 88 -19.71 -0.85 1.67
C GLY A 88 -19.00 -1.58 0.53
N GLN A 89 -19.41 -1.32 -0.71
CA GLN A 89 -18.75 -1.85 -1.90
C GLN A 89 -17.29 -1.37 -2.04
N HIS A 90 -16.98 -0.13 -1.64
CA HIS A 90 -15.59 0.36 -1.63
C HIS A 90 -14.73 -0.41 -0.62
N VAL A 91 -15.27 -0.68 0.57
CA VAL A 91 -14.56 -1.43 1.61
C VAL A 91 -14.32 -2.88 1.15
N GLU A 92 -15.33 -3.55 0.60
CA GLU A 92 -15.18 -4.91 0.04
C GLU A 92 -14.12 -4.97 -1.06
N ALA A 93 -14.15 -4.03 -2.00
CA ALA A 93 -13.15 -3.93 -3.06
C ALA A 93 -11.74 -3.72 -2.49
N PHE A 94 -11.59 -2.85 -1.50
CA PHE A 94 -10.31 -2.60 -0.85
C PHE A 94 -9.76 -3.83 -0.12
N LEU A 95 -10.61 -4.62 0.54
CA LEU A 95 -10.22 -5.87 1.17
C LEU A 95 -9.71 -6.86 0.11
N LYS A 96 -10.41 -6.98 -1.03
CA LYS A 96 -9.96 -7.85 -2.12
C LYS A 96 -8.62 -7.40 -2.73
N ILE A 97 -8.43 -6.10 -2.89
CA ILE A 97 -7.14 -5.53 -3.33
C ILE A 97 -6.05 -5.82 -2.29
N SER A 98 -6.37 -5.74 -0.99
CA SER A 98 -5.41 -6.01 0.08
C SER A 98 -4.97 -7.47 0.10
N GLU A 99 -5.90 -8.43 -0.06
CA GLU A 99 -5.58 -9.85 -0.23
C GLU A 99 -4.61 -10.07 -1.39
N PHE A 100 -4.88 -9.44 -2.54
CA PHE A 100 -4.01 -9.51 -3.71
C PHE A 100 -2.61 -8.95 -3.44
N LEU A 101 -2.50 -7.82 -2.74
CA LEU A 101 -1.20 -7.23 -2.39
C LEU A 101 -0.40 -8.11 -1.40
N ASP A 102 -1.09 -8.79 -0.49
CA ASP A 102 -0.49 -9.72 0.46
C ASP A 102 0.06 -10.97 -0.25
N GLU A 103 -0.68 -11.50 -1.23
CA GLU A 103 -0.21 -12.59 -2.11
C GLU A 103 1.06 -12.21 -2.89
N LEU A 104 1.14 -10.97 -3.37
CA LEU A 104 2.32 -10.43 -4.05
C LEU A 104 3.48 -10.13 -3.09
N GLN A 105 3.29 -10.28 -1.78
CA GLN A 105 4.25 -9.93 -0.74
C GLN A 105 4.69 -8.45 -0.77
N LEU A 106 3.93 -7.57 -1.43
CA LEU A 106 4.22 -6.14 -1.49
C LEU A 106 3.95 -5.48 -0.13
N THR A 107 2.94 -5.97 0.59
CA THR A 107 2.51 -5.54 1.92
C THR A 107 2.93 -6.49 3.03
N LYS A 108 3.61 -7.61 2.72
CA LYS A 108 4.15 -8.48 3.75
C LYS A 108 5.06 -7.63 4.64
N ILE A 109 4.61 -7.39 5.87
CA ILE A 109 5.45 -6.86 6.91
C ILE A 109 6.63 -7.81 6.93
N ASP A 110 7.80 -7.29 6.60
CA ASP A 110 9.04 -8.04 6.56
C ASP A 110 9.45 -8.29 8.03
N THR A 111 8.64 -9.07 8.76
CA THR A 111 8.95 -9.56 10.11
C THR A 111 10.19 -10.47 10.09
N LYS A 112 10.70 -10.78 8.89
CA LYS A 112 11.97 -11.44 8.64
C LYS A 112 13.15 -10.50 8.36
N LYS A 113 13.05 -9.19 8.61
CA LYS A 113 14.26 -8.46 9.00
C LYS A 113 14.66 -9.01 10.38
N ASN A 114 15.47 -10.06 10.34
CA ASN A 114 16.35 -10.49 11.41
C ASN A 114 17.20 -9.29 11.86
N LEU A 115 16.61 -8.43 12.69
CA LEU A 115 17.33 -7.45 13.51
C LEU A 115 18.13 -8.14 14.62
N GLY A 116 18.15 -9.48 14.67
CA GLY A 116 18.73 -10.30 15.74
C GLY A 116 20.06 -10.99 15.42
N GLY A 117 20.83 -10.57 14.40
CA GLY A 117 22.13 -11.21 14.08
C GLY A 117 23.33 -10.27 14.07
N ASN A 118 23.19 -9.09 13.44
CA ASN A 118 24.32 -8.18 13.18
C ASN A 118 24.47 -7.03 14.20
N LEU A 119 23.41 -6.69 14.95
CA LEU A 119 23.49 -5.68 16.00
C LEU A 119 24.23 -6.19 17.25
N VAL A 120 23.96 -7.43 17.66
CA VAL A 120 24.62 -8.06 18.82
C VAL A 120 26.13 -8.26 18.58
N LYS A 121 26.54 -8.59 17.35
CA LYS A 121 27.96 -8.73 16.99
C LYS A 121 28.69 -7.39 16.94
N ARG A 122 28.03 -6.29 16.53
CA ARG A 122 28.62 -4.94 16.55
C ARG A 122 28.72 -4.37 17.97
N ASN A 123 27.71 -4.56 18.83
CA ASN A 123 27.77 -4.06 20.21
C ASN A 123 28.84 -4.77 21.05
N LYS A 124 29.03 -6.08 20.85
CA LYS A 124 30.15 -6.82 21.47
C LYS A 124 31.53 -6.38 20.95
N ALA A 125 31.63 -6.01 19.68
CA ALA A 125 32.89 -5.51 19.11
C ALA A 125 33.22 -4.07 19.51
N GLN A 126 32.21 -3.26 19.86
CA GLN A 126 32.38 -1.86 20.27
C GLN A 126 32.47 -1.67 21.79
N GLY A 127 32.43 -2.74 22.59
CA GLY A 127 32.67 -2.66 24.04
C GLY A 127 31.51 -2.08 24.86
N TRP A 128 30.29 -2.09 24.32
CA TRP A 128 29.08 -1.73 25.06
C TRP A 128 28.42 -3.03 25.56
N GLY A 129 29.09 -3.68 26.51
CA GLY A 129 28.60 -4.84 27.25
C GLY A 129 28.58 -4.53 28.73
#